data_AF-A0A0S7WG64-F1
#
_entry.id   AF-A0A0S7WG64-F1
#
_cell.length_a   1.000
_cell.length_b   1.000
_cell.length_c   1.000
_cell.angle_alpha   90.00
_cell.angle_beta   90.00
_cell.angle_gamma   90.00
#
_symmetry.space_group_name_H-M   'P 1'
#
loop_
_entity.id
_entity.type
_entity.pdbx_description
1 polymer ?
#
loop_
_entity_poly.entity_id
_entity_poly.type
_entity_poly.pdbx_seq_one_letter_code
_entity_poly.pdbx_strand_id
1 'polypeptide(L)'
;MLPRIVVDDAKCPDPLACRKCLLVCPTRVLGLGTDVGPQKYREIDPQHFIVRGVREQFCTACMKCVEVCPNGAIQVAVEKGAPA
;
A
#
# COMPACT_ATOMS: atom_id res chain seq x y z
N MET A 1 11.70 -10.34 12.30
CA MET A 1 10.23 -10.23 12.32
C MET A 1 9.83 -9.13 11.35
N LEU A 2 9.00 -9.44 10.35
CA LEU A 2 8.65 -8.51 9.28
C LEU A 2 7.20 -8.04 9.47
N PRO A 3 6.93 -6.73 9.43
CA PRO A 3 5.57 -6.21 9.34
C PRO A 3 4.91 -6.71 8.05
N ARG A 4 3.62 -7.00 8.09
CA ARG A 4 2.84 -7.31 6.89
C ARG A 4 1.87 -6.17 6.60
N ILE A 5 1.86 -5.68 5.38
CA ILE A 5 0.99 -4.59 4.93
C ILE A 5 -0.01 -5.15 3.92
N VAL A 6 -1.29 -5.07 4.25
CA VAL A 6 -2.39 -5.50 3.38
C VAL A 6 -3.17 -4.28 2.93
N VAL A 7 -3.46 -4.22 1.63
CA VAL A 7 -4.29 -3.18 1.02
C VAL A 7 -5.51 -3.84 0.40
N ASP A 8 -6.70 -3.37 0.78
CA ASP A 8 -7.98 -3.80 0.26
C ASP A 8 -8.34 -2.97 -0.98
N ASP A 9 -8.23 -3.58 -2.17
CA ASP A 9 -8.46 -2.90 -3.44
C ASP A 9 -9.89 -2.41 -3.61
N ALA A 10 -10.87 -3.13 -3.03
CA ALA A 10 -12.27 -2.72 -3.09
C ALA A 10 -12.52 -1.41 -2.34
N LYS A 11 -11.69 -1.10 -1.34
CA LYS A 11 -11.73 0.17 -0.58
C LYS A 11 -10.78 1.23 -1.13
N CYS A 12 -9.93 0.89 -2.11
CA CYS A 12 -8.96 1.81 -2.71
C CYS A 12 -9.25 2.01 -4.21
N PRO A 13 -10.37 2.65 -4.59
CA PRO A 13 -10.86 2.66 -5.97
C PRO A 13 -10.05 3.55 -6.92
N ASP A 14 -9.33 4.55 -6.42
CA ASP A 14 -8.49 5.44 -7.23
C ASP A 14 -7.14 5.74 -6.53
N PRO A 15 -6.23 4.76 -6.52
CA PRO A 15 -4.93 4.93 -5.90
C PRO A 15 -4.01 5.87 -6.69
N LEU A 16 -4.20 5.97 -8.02
CA LEU A 16 -3.41 6.81 -8.90
C LEU A 16 -3.63 8.29 -8.58
N ALA A 17 -4.87 8.73 -8.36
CA ALA A 17 -5.13 10.11 -7.96
C ALA A 17 -4.80 10.34 -6.48
N CYS A 18 -5.26 9.45 -5.58
CA CYS A 18 -5.24 9.67 -4.13
C CYS A 18 -3.83 9.78 -3.54
N ARG A 19 -2.99 8.75 -3.71
CA ARG A 19 -1.57 8.67 -3.28
C ARG A 19 -1.22 9.08 -1.84
N LYS A 20 -2.19 9.36 -0.96
CA LYS A 20 -1.94 9.87 0.41
C LYS A 20 -1.03 8.95 1.23
N CYS A 21 -1.25 7.63 1.15
CA CYS A 21 -0.44 6.63 1.86
C CYS A 21 1.01 6.58 1.36
N LEU A 22 1.23 6.80 0.07
CA LEU A 22 2.56 6.87 -0.54
C LEU A 22 3.31 8.14 -0.10
N LEU A 23 2.60 9.26 0.01
CA LEU A 23 3.16 10.56 0.39
C LEU A 23 3.49 10.65 1.89
N VAL A 24 2.65 10.06 2.75
CA VAL A 24 2.85 10.13 4.21
C VAL A 24 3.95 9.17 4.71
N CYS A 25 4.27 8.14 3.94
CA CYS A 25 5.18 7.09 4.38
C CYS A 25 6.65 7.58 4.36
N PRO A 26 7.31 7.73 5.53
CA PRO A 26 8.67 8.27 5.58
C PRO A 26 9.70 7.32 4.96
N THR A 27 9.47 6.01 5.05
CA THR A 27 10.37 4.97 4.55
C THR A 27 10.00 4.44 3.16
N ARG A 28 8.95 4.99 2.54
CA ARG A 28 8.50 4.66 1.16
C ARG A 28 8.33 3.14 0.92
N VAL A 29 7.68 2.47 1.86
CA VAL A 29 7.45 1.00 1.81
C VAL A 29 6.29 0.60 0.92
N LEU A 30 5.37 1.53 0.65
CA LEU A 30 4.26 1.36 -0.27
C LEU A 30 4.70 1.71 -1.69
N GLY A 31 4.18 0.98 -2.67
CA GLY A 31 4.40 1.21 -4.10
C GLY A 31 3.08 1.30 -4.83
N LEU A 32 3.02 2.20 -5.82
CA LEU A 32 1.95 2.26 -6.81
C LEU A 32 2.38 1.41 -8.00
N GLY A 33 1.58 0.40 -8.34
CA GLY A 33 1.79 -0.46 -9.49
C GLY A 33 0.48 -0.73 -10.20
N THR A 34 0.47 -1.74 -11.06
CA THR A 34 -0.71 -2.17 -11.80
C THR A 34 -0.91 -3.67 -11.60
N ASP A 35 -2.17 -4.11 -11.59
CA ASP A 35 -2.51 -5.53 -11.51
C ASP A 35 -2.42 -6.24 -12.88
N VAL A 36 -2.38 -5.46 -13.96
CA VAL A 36 -2.13 -5.91 -15.34
C VAL A 36 -0.75 -5.48 -15.83
N GLY A 37 -0.18 -6.26 -16.75
CA GLY A 37 1.04 -5.91 -17.46
C GLY A 37 0.81 -4.81 -18.51
N PRO A 38 1.81 -3.93 -18.76
CA PRO A 38 1.71 -2.92 -19.80
C PRO A 38 1.63 -3.57 -21.19
N GLN A 39 0.81 -2.99 -22.06
CA GLN A 39 0.72 -3.38 -23.47
C GLN A 39 1.35 -2.31 -24.35
N LYS A 40 2.12 -2.73 -25.38
CA LYS A 40 2.75 -1.79 -26.31
C LYS A 40 1.69 -0.91 -26.96
N TYR A 41 1.96 0.40 -26.97
CA TYR A 41 1.09 1.44 -27.56
C TYR A 41 -0.30 1.57 -26.92
N ARG A 42 -0.48 1.11 -25.69
CA ARG A 42 -1.74 1.24 -24.96
C ARG A 42 -1.49 1.76 -23.56
N GLU A 43 -2.22 2.80 -23.18
CA GLU A 43 -2.24 3.30 -21.81
C GLU A 43 -3.00 2.32 -20.90
N ILE A 44 -2.55 2.20 -19.66
CA ILE A 44 -3.22 1.37 -18.67
C ILE A 44 -4.41 2.14 -18.13
N ASP A 45 -5.58 1.49 -18.11
CA ASP A 45 -6.77 2.07 -17.50
C ASP A 45 -6.49 2.42 -16.02
N PRO A 46 -6.83 3.64 -15.55
CA PRO A 46 -6.68 4.03 -14.15
C PRO A 46 -7.22 3.02 -13.12
N GLN A 47 -8.23 2.22 -13.48
CA GLN A 47 -8.81 1.18 -12.61
C GLN A 47 -7.85 0.03 -12.29
N HIS A 48 -6.84 -0.19 -13.12
CA HIS A 48 -5.83 -1.22 -12.90
C HIS A 48 -4.72 -0.82 -11.94
N PHE A 49 -4.67 0.44 -11.52
CA PHE A 49 -3.68 0.88 -10.56
C PHE A 49 -4.00 0.33 -9.18
N ILE A 50 -3.00 -0.19 -8.50
CA ILE A 50 -3.11 -0.79 -7.16
C ILE A 50 -1.94 -0.34 -6.28
N VAL A 51 -2.15 -0.35 -4.96
CA VAL A 51 -1.10 -0.06 -3.97
C VAL A 51 -0.72 -1.34 -3.24
N ARG A 52 0.58 -1.59 -3.09
CA ARG A 52 1.10 -2.75 -2.36
C ARG A 52 2.26 -2.37 -1.44
N GLY A 53 2.46 -3.15 -0.38
CA GLY A 53 3.68 -3.13 0.42
C GLY A 53 4.82 -3.77 -0.37
N VAL A 54 5.73 -2.96 -0.93
CA VAL A 54 6.84 -3.44 -1.78
C VAL A 54 8.15 -3.54 -1.03
N ARG A 55 8.29 -2.85 0.11
CA ARG A 55 9.50 -2.89 0.95
C ARG A 55 9.16 -3.01 2.43
N GLU A 56 8.34 -4.01 2.77
CA GLU A 56 7.83 -4.23 4.12
C GLU A 56 8.92 -4.36 5.19
N GLN A 57 10.13 -4.80 4.80
CA GLN A 57 11.29 -4.88 5.68
C GLN A 57 11.76 -3.53 6.26
N PHE A 58 11.42 -2.40 5.63
CA PHE A 58 11.72 -1.06 6.15
C PHE A 58 10.52 -0.41 6.84
N CYS A 59 9.42 -1.16 7.03
CA CYS A 59 8.26 -0.64 7.72
C CYS A 59 8.55 -0.55 9.22
N THR A 60 8.38 0.64 9.79
CA THR A 60 8.57 0.89 11.23
C THR A 60 7.27 0.74 12.03
N ALA A 61 6.20 0.26 11.40
CA ALA A 61 4.86 0.17 11.98
C ALA A 61 4.36 1.49 12.60
N CYS A 62 4.71 2.63 12.01
CA CYS A 62 4.27 3.95 12.49
C CYS A 62 2.79 4.28 12.29
N MET A 63 2.03 3.39 11.62
CA MET A 63 0.58 3.49 11.35
C MET A 63 0.07 4.70 10.56
N LYS A 64 0.92 5.66 10.19
CA LYS A 64 0.54 6.87 9.41
C LYS A 64 -0.22 6.58 8.11
N CYS A 65 0.13 5.50 7.41
CA CYS A 65 -0.57 5.12 6.17
C CYS A 65 -2.01 4.68 6.42
N VAL A 66 -2.28 4.07 7.57
CA VAL A 66 -3.63 3.67 8.00
C VAL A 66 -4.43 4.91 8.41
N GLU A 67 -3.83 5.79 9.19
CA GLU A 67 -4.46 7.04 9.68
C GLU A 67 -4.86 7.99 8.55
N VAL A 68 -4.01 8.16 7.53
CA VAL A 68 -4.27 9.09 6.41
C VAL A 68 -5.26 8.52 5.39
N CYS A 69 -5.54 7.21 5.42
CA CYS A 69 -6.36 6.57 4.41
C CYS A 69 -7.84 6.96 4.60
N PRO A 70 -8.46 7.70 3.66
CA PRO A 70 -9.84 8.17 3.83
C PRO A 70 -10.86 7.04 3.85
N ASN A 71 -10.52 5.88 3.27
CA ASN A 71 -11.41 4.74 3.10
C ASN A 71 -11.06 3.57 4.03
N GLY A 72 -10.04 3.71 4.89
CA GLY A 72 -9.58 2.61 5.75
C GLY A 72 -9.13 1.36 4.99
N ALA A 73 -8.54 1.53 3.81
CA ALA A 73 -8.15 0.43 2.92
C ALA A 73 -6.86 -0.29 3.35
N ILE A 74 -6.08 0.27 4.28
CA ILE A 74 -4.74 -0.23 4.62
C ILE A 74 -4.75 -0.85 6.01
N GLN A 75 -4.17 -2.04 6.14
CA GLN A 75 -3.94 -2.72 7.39
C GLN A 75 -2.45 -3.05 7.54
N VAL A 76 -1.92 -2.89 8.76
CA VAL A 76 -0.54 -3.24 9.09
C VAL A 76 -0.58 -4.22 10.26
N ALA A 77 -0.10 -5.44 10.03
CA ALA A 77 0.01 -6.47 11.04
C ALA A 77 1.46 -6.61 11.49
N VAL A 78 1.66 -6.63 12.81
CA VAL A 78 2.96 -6.79 13.46
C VAL A 78 2.79 -7.95 14.44
N GLU A 79 3.10 -9.16 14.01
CA GLU A 79 3.01 -10.38 14.83
C GLU A 79 4.02 -10.33 15.97
N LYS A 80 3.70 -9.61 17.06
CA LYS A 80 4.56 -9.54 18.26
C LYS A 80 4.88 -10.96 18.70
N GLY A 81 6.15 -11.33 18.65
CA GLY A 81 6.64 -12.50 19.36
C GLY A 81 6.11 -12.44 20.79
N ALA A 82 5.38 -13.48 21.19
CA ALA A 82 4.97 -13.69 22.57
C ALA A 82 6.22 -13.63 23.47
N PRO A 83 6.13 -13.07 24.68
CA PRO A 83 7.20 -13.22 25.65
C PRO A 83 7.34 -14.72 25.95
N ALA A 84 8.51 -15.28 25.65
CA ALA A 84 8.97 -16.53 26.26
C ALA A 84 9.72 -16.18 27.54
#